data_AF-A0A965FRN8-F1
#
_entry.id   AF-A0A965FRN8-F1
#
_cell.length_a   1.000
_cell.length_b   1.000
_cell.length_c   1.000
_cell.angle_alpha   90.00
_cell.angle_beta   90.00
_cell.angle_gamma   90.00
#
_symmetry.space_group_name_H-M   'P 1'
#
loop_
_entity.id
_entity.type
_entity.pdbx_description
1 polymer ?
#
loop_
_entity_poly.entity_id
_entity_poly.type
_entity_poly.pdbx_seq_one_letter_code
_entity_poly.pdbx_strand_id
1 'polypeptide(L)'
;MLSIRDTLDRLVAANEAYRRGDAPLMTDSEYDALEDALAEAVASSDPSDPDVSAAAAFLATIGSAPADDSGWTKVRHDAPMQSLNKAQDAADARAWAATVGAGDLVVSEKLDGISCFDEATPIHLANGERIAIGDVVRNNLRSAVLTWSPESGLGVSQITDVHDNGPREDWVRLTLEDGSTILVTSDHLFYVKDKGWVPAKDLLGEDIITPDE
;
A
#
# COMPACT_ATOMS: atom_id res chain seq x y z
N MET A 1 -5.95 -23.27 20.16
CA MET A 1 -6.77 -22.42 19.27
C MET A 1 -7.10 -21.17 20.06
N LEU A 2 -6.86 -19.98 19.52
CA LEU A 2 -7.27 -18.72 20.16
C LEU A 2 -8.80 -18.67 20.22
N SER A 3 -9.36 -17.96 21.20
CA SER A 3 -10.80 -17.70 21.21
C SER A 3 -11.18 -16.72 20.08
N ILE A 4 -12.46 -16.69 19.68
CA ILE A 4 -12.96 -15.70 18.71
C ILE A 4 -12.62 -14.27 19.18
N ARG A 5 -12.76 -14.02 20.48
CA ARG A 5 -12.43 -12.73 21.09
C ARG A 5 -10.96 -12.37 20.95
N ASP A 6 -10.05 -13.29 21.31
CA ASP A 6 -8.62 -13.04 21.23
C ASP A 6 -8.16 -12.83 19.77
N THR A 7 -8.72 -13.60 18.84
CA THR A 7 -8.44 -13.47 17.41
C THR A 7 -8.92 -12.12 16.87
N LEU A 8 -10.13 -11.70 17.23
CA LEU A 8 -10.69 -10.40 16.87
C LEU A 8 -9.82 -9.25 17.41
N ASP A 9 -9.47 -9.28 18.71
CA ASP A 9 -8.70 -8.22 19.34
C ASP A 9 -7.30 -8.07 18.69
N ARG A 10 -6.69 -9.19 18.23
CA ARG A 10 -5.43 -9.16 17.47
C ARG A 10 -5.57 -8.57 16.08
N LEU A 11 -6.61 -8.94 15.33
CA LEU A 11 -6.88 -8.40 13.99
C LEU A 11 -7.20 -6.91 14.04
N VAL A 12 -8.01 -6.46 15.02
CA VAL A 12 -8.30 -5.04 15.24
C VAL A 12 -7.01 -4.25 15.48
N ALA A 13 -6.16 -4.72 16.39
CA ALA A 13 -4.90 -4.05 16.70
C ALA A 13 -3.95 -3.99 15.49
N ALA A 14 -3.86 -5.08 14.71
CA ALA A 14 -3.02 -5.15 13.53
C ALA A 14 -3.52 -4.24 12.39
N ASN A 15 -4.82 -4.26 12.10
CA ASN A 15 -5.43 -3.38 11.10
C ASN A 15 -5.26 -1.91 11.49
N GLU A 16 -5.46 -1.58 12.76
CA GLU A 16 -5.24 -0.23 13.26
C GLU A 16 -3.78 0.23 13.12
N ALA A 17 -2.81 -0.59 13.51
CA ALA A 17 -1.39 -0.27 13.39
C ALA A 17 -0.99 -0.05 11.93
N TYR A 18 -1.36 -0.98 11.04
CA TYR A 18 -1.09 -0.88 9.61
C TYR A 18 -1.65 0.40 9.00
N ARG A 19 -2.91 0.74 9.32
CA ARG A 19 -3.61 1.91 8.74
C ARG A 19 -3.14 3.25 9.30
N ARG A 20 -2.53 3.27 10.48
CA ARG A 20 -1.92 4.49 11.05
C ARG A 20 -0.47 4.69 10.61
N GLY A 21 0.12 3.73 9.90
CA GLY A 21 1.55 3.74 9.59
C GLY A 21 2.43 3.42 10.81
N ASP A 22 1.87 2.79 11.84
CA ASP A 22 2.66 2.24 12.94
C ASP A 22 3.41 0.98 12.45
N ALA A 23 4.44 0.54 13.20
CA ALA A 23 5.13 -0.71 12.89
C ALA A 23 4.13 -1.89 12.81
N PRO A 24 4.11 -2.66 11.71
CA PRO A 24 3.20 -3.79 11.55
C PRO A 24 3.33 -4.80 12.70
N LEU A 25 2.19 -5.23 13.27
CA LEU A 25 2.16 -6.20 14.37
C LEU A 25 2.25 -7.66 13.88
N MET A 26 2.05 -7.88 12.58
CA MET A 26 2.12 -9.15 11.88
C MET A 26 2.32 -8.88 10.37
N THR A 27 2.75 -9.88 9.62
CA THR A 27 2.83 -9.77 8.16
C THR A 27 1.45 -9.86 7.50
N ASP A 28 1.34 -9.42 6.25
CA ASP A 28 0.09 -9.54 5.47
C ASP A 28 -0.41 -10.99 5.39
N SER A 29 0.50 -11.95 5.20
CA SER A 29 0.13 -13.38 5.15
C SER A 29 -0.36 -13.91 6.49
N GLU A 30 0.20 -13.41 7.60
CA GLU A 30 -0.24 -13.78 8.94
C GLU A 30 -1.60 -13.17 9.27
N TYR A 31 -1.83 -11.93 8.86
CA TYR A 31 -3.11 -11.25 8.97
C TYR A 31 -4.19 -12.00 8.19
N ASP A 32 -3.95 -12.29 6.91
CA ASP A 32 -4.89 -12.98 6.03
C ASP A 32 -5.26 -14.36 6.59
N ALA A 33 -4.27 -15.15 7.04
CA ALA A 33 -4.54 -16.46 7.63
C ALA A 33 -5.35 -16.37 8.94
N LEU A 34 -5.15 -15.31 9.73
CA LEU A 34 -5.88 -15.09 10.97
C LEU A 34 -7.31 -14.60 10.72
N GLU A 35 -7.50 -13.78 9.67
CA GLU A 35 -8.82 -13.33 9.19
C GLU A 35 -9.64 -14.50 8.66
N ASP A 36 -9.05 -15.38 7.84
CA ASP A 36 -9.69 -16.60 7.36
C ASP A 36 -10.12 -17.52 8.52
N ALA A 37 -9.23 -17.71 9.50
CA ALA A 37 -9.53 -18.50 10.70
C ALA A 37 -10.66 -17.88 11.54
N LEU A 38 -10.74 -16.54 11.64
CA LEU A 38 -11.84 -15.85 12.30
C LEU A 38 -13.15 -16.06 11.55
N ALA A 39 -13.13 -15.94 10.22
CA ALA A 39 -14.29 -16.11 9.37
C ALA A 39 -14.85 -17.55 9.46
N GLU A 40 -13.99 -18.57 9.44
CA GLU A 40 -14.39 -19.97 9.63
C GLU A 40 -15.00 -20.21 11.02
N ALA A 41 -14.38 -19.65 12.07
CA ALA A 41 -14.88 -19.77 13.43
C ALA A 41 -16.25 -19.09 13.62
N VAL A 42 -16.44 -17.90 13.05
CA VAL A 42 -17.71 -17.17 13.04
C VAL A 42 -18.79 -17.97 12.30
N ALA A 43 -18.48 -18.50 11.11
CA ALA A 43 -19.43 -19.28 10.32
C ALA A 43 -19.88 -20.57 10.99
N SER A 44 -19.06 -21.14 11.88
CA SER A 44 -19.31 -22.41 12.57
C SER A 44 -19.89 -22.25 13.98
N SER A 45 -20.12 -21.02 14.45
CA SER A 45 -20.53 -20.72 15.83
C SER A 45 -21.97 -20.20 15.95
N ASP A 46 -22.49 -20.11 17.18
CA ASP A 46 -23.83 -19.56 17.45
C ASP A 46 -23.87 -18.04 17.16
N PRO A 47 -24.70 -17.57 16.22
CA PRO A 47 -24.80 -16.14 15.90
C PRO A 47 -25.27 -15.25 17.05
N SER A 48 -25.90 -15.83 18.08
CA SER A 48 -26.36 -15.09 19.26
C SER A 48 -25.24 -14.80 20.27
N ASP A 49 -24.06 -15.41 20.11
CA ASP A 49 -22.88 -15.09 20.90
C ASP A 49 -22.41 -13.64 20.59
N PRO A 50 -22.26 -12.77 21.62
CA PRO A 50 -21.77 -11.41 21.44
C PRO A 50 -20.41 -11.30 20.74
N ASP A 51 -19.50 -12.25 20.98
CA ASP A 51 -18.16 -12.23 20.37
C ASP A 51 -18.24 -12.63 18.90
N VAL A 52 -19.12 -13.57 18.54
CA VAL A 52 -19.42 -13.92 17.14
C VAL A 52 -20.03 -12.73 16.41
N SER A 53 -20.99 -12.04 17.04
CA SER A 53 -21.61 -10.84 16.47
C SER A 53 -20.60 -9.71 16.25
N ALA A 54 -19.70 -9.48 17.22
CA ALA A 54 -18.65 -8.47 17.09
C ALA A 54 -17.64 -8.82 15.99
N ALA A 55 -17.22 -10.08 15.91
CA ALA A 55 -16.32 -10.56 14.87
C ALA A 55 -16.94 -10.47 13.47
N ALA A 56 -18.22 -10.85 13.31
CA ALA A 56 -18.94 -10.69 12.06
C ALA A 56 -19.04 -9.22 11.62
N ALA A 57 -19.27 -8.30 12.56
CA ALA A 57 -19.29 -6.87 12.27
C ALA A 57 -17.90 -6.35 11.83
N PHE A 58 -16.83 -6.82 12.46
CA PHE A 58 -15.46 -6.50 12.07
C PHE A 58 -15.14 -6.99 10.65
N LEU A 59 -15.43 -8.27 10.34
CA LEU A 59 -15.23 -8.85 9.01
C LEU A 59 -16.04 -8.16 7.90
N ALA A 60 -17.13 -7.48 8.26
CA ALA A 60 -17.93 -6.67 7.34
C ALA A 60 -17.43 -5.21 7.19
N THR A 61 -16.43 -4.80 7.97
CA THR A 61 -15.90 -3.43 7.98
C THR A 61 -14.74 -3.29 7.00
N ILE A 62 -14.62 -2.11 6.38
CA ILE A 62 -13.55 -1.79 5.44
C ILE A 62 -12.64 -0.73 6.06
N GLY A 63 -11.34 -1.04 6.15
CA GLY A 63 -10.32 -0.12 6.67
C GLY A 63 -10.39 0.06 8.19
N SER A 64 -9.91 1.20 8.67
CA SER A 64 -9.98 1.61 10.08
C SER A 64 -10.69 2.96 10.21
N ALA A 65 -11.09 3.31 11.44
CA ALA A 65 -11.65 4.62 11.70
C ALA A 65 -10.62 5.72 11.36
N PRO A 66 -11.02 6.82 10.70
CA PRO A 66 -10.10 7.92 10.41
C PRO A 66 -9.53 8.49 11.71
N ALA A 67 -8.20 8.64 11.79
CA ALA A 67 -7.54 9.21 12.96
C ALA A 67 -8.10 10.61 13.29
N ASP A 68 -8.38 10.88 14.56
CA ASP A 68 -8.94 12.16 15.02
C ASP A 68 -7.91 13.29 15.00
N ASP A 69 -6.63 12.96 15.08
CA ASP A 69 -5.48 13.85 15.12
C ASP A 69 -4.65 13.83 13.83
N SER A 70 -5.24 13.36 12.73
CA SER A 70 -4.54 13.23 11.44
C SER A 70 -3.97 14.54 10.89
N GLY A 71 -4.46 15.70 11.38
CA GLY A 71 -4.14 17.01 10.83
C GLY A 71 -4.87 17.33 9.52
N TRP A 72 -5.71 16.40 9.04
CA TRP A 72 -6.46 16.53 7.79
C TRP A 72 -7.94 16.78 8.04
N THR A 73 -8.54 17.63 7.23
CA THR A 73 -10.00 17.78 7.22
C THR A 73 -10.61 16.49 6.66
N LYS A 74 -11.42 15.80 7.47
CA LYS A 74 -12.12 14.58 7.05
C LYS A 74 -13.17 14.95 5.99
N VAL A 75 -13.12 14.27 4.84
CA VAL A 75 -14.08 14.43 3.75
C VAL A 75 -14.90 13.15 3.62
N ARG A 76 -16.18 13.29 3.30
CA ARG A 76 -17.04 12.16 2.94
C ARG A 76 -16.94 11.95 1.44
N HIS A 77 -16.56 10.75 1.00
CA HIS A 77 -16.62 10.38 -0.41
C HIS A 77 -18.08 10.28 -0.87
N ASP A 78 -18.37 10.78 -2.07
CA ASP A 78 -19.71 10.70 -2.67
C ASP A 78 -20.10 9.26 -3.03
N ALA A 79 -19.10 8.43 -3.38
CA ALA A 79 -19.26 7.00 -3.57
C ALA A 79 -18.38 6.25 -2.55
N PRO A 80 -18.87 5.14 -1.96
CA PRO A 80 -18.09 4.38 -0.99
C PRO A 80 -16.89 3.72 -1.68
N MET A 81 -15.70 3.97 -1.14
CA MET A 81 -14.50 3.21 -1.51
C MET A 81 -14.59 1.82 -0.87
N GLN A 82 -14.61 0.77 -1.70
CA GLN A 82 -14.67 -0.61 -1.24
C GLN A 82 -13.27 -1.25 -1.24
N SER A 83 -13.15 -2.39 -0.56
CA SER A 83 -12.00 -3.29 -0.72
C SER A 83 -12.26 -4.29 -1.85
N LEU A 84 -11.21 -5.04 -2.23
CA LEU A 84 -11.32 -6.16 -3.14
C LEU A 84 -11.21 -7.47 -2.35
N ASN A 85 -12.10 -8.41 -2.64
CA ASN A 85 -11.92 -9.80 -2.22
C ASN A 85 -10.75 -10.43 -2.96
N LYS A 86 -10.11 -11.42 -2.33
CA LYS A 86 -8.89 -12.04 -2.82
C LYS A 86 -9.17 -13.45 -3.34
N ALA A 87 -8.38 -13.87 -4.32
CA ALA A 87 -8.25 -15.26 -4.75
C ALA A 87 -6.77 -15.60 -4.69
N GLN A 88 -6.39 -16.55 -3.83
CA GLN A 88 -4.98 -16.84 -3.55
C GLN A 88 -4.42 -17.87 -4.54
N ASP A 89 -5.29 -18.66 -5.15
CA ASP A 89 -4.90 -19.62 -6.17
C ASP A 89 -5.86 -19.66 -7.38
N ALA A 90 -5.50 -20.50 -8.36
CA ALA A 90 -6.28 -20.65 -9.58
C ALA A 90 -7.65 -21.32 -9.35
N ALA A 91 -7.83 -22.11 -8.28
CA ALA A 91 -9.11 -22.69 -7.94
C ALA A 91 -10.06 -21.63 -7.37
N ASP A 92 -9.57 -20.76 -6.48
CA ASP A 92 -10.32 -19.61 -5.96
C ASP A 92 -10.78 -18.69 -7.09
N ALA A 93 -9.86 -18.34 -7.99
CA ALA A 93 -10.17 -17.47 -9.12
C ALA A 93 -11.26 -18.05 -10.03
N ARG A 94 -11.23 -19.38 -10.27
CA ARG A 94 -12.27 -20.08 -11.02
C ARG A 94 -13.61 -20.12 -10.27
N ALA A 95 -13.59 -20.33 -8.96
CA ALA A 95 -14.78 -20.32 -8.13
C ALA A 95 -15.44 -18.94 -8.14
N TRP A 96 -14.66 -17.87 -7.97
CA TRP A 96 -15.12 -16.50 -8.09
C TRP A 96 -15.67 -16.20 -9.48
N ALA A 97 -14.96 -16.57 -10.55
CA ALA A 97 -15.40 -16.32 -11.94
C ALA A 97 -16.78 -16.97 -12.22
N ALA A 98 -17.05 -18.14 -11.63
CA ALA A 98 -18.36 -18.78 -11.72
C ALA A 98 -19.50 -17.96 -11.07
N THR A 99 -19.21 -17.12 -10.07
CA THR A 99 -20.20 -16.22 -9.43
C THR A 99 -20.58 -15.02 -10.28
N VAL A 100 -19.63 -14.52 -11.08
CA VAL A 100 -19.82 -13.34 -11.93
C VAL A 100 -20.58 -13.72 -13.22
N GLY A 101 -20.46 -14.97 -13.65
CA GLY A 101 -21.12 -15.51 -14.84
C GLY A 101 -20.29 -15.30 -16.11
N ALA A 102 -20.91 -15.48 -17.28
CA ALA A 102 -20.25 -15.34 -18.57
C ALA A 102 -20.16 -13.86 -18.99
N GLY A 103 -18.95 -13.38 -19.33
CA GLY A 103 -18.70 -12.04 -19.84
C GLY A 103 -17.21 -11.74 -19.99
N ASP A 104 -16.89 -10.63 -20.65
CA ASP A 104 -15.52 -10.13 -20.74
C ASP A 104 -15.10 -9.53 -19.40
N LEU A 105 -13.90 -9.86 -18.94
CA LEU A 105 -13.30 -9.29 -17.75
C LEU A 105 -12.23 -8.28 -18.14
N VAL A 106 -12.25 -7.11 -17.50
CA VAL A 106 -11.12 -6.17 -17.56
C VAL A 106 -10.13 -6.58 -16.49
N VAL A 107 -8.92 -6.90 -16.92
CA VAL A 107 -7.82 -7.28 -16.03
C VAL A 107 -6.83 -6.13 -16.00
N SER A 108 -6.52 -5.66 -14.79
CA SER A 108 -5.45 -4.71 -14.54
C SER A 108 -4.49 -5.29 -13.51
N GLU A 109 -3.23 -4.88 -13.57
CA GLU A 109 -2.31 -5.16 -12.47
C GLU A 109 -2.84 -4.51 -11.19
N LYS A 110 -2.87 -5.27 -10.09
CA LYS A 110 -3.15 -4.70 -8.78
C LYS A 110 -1.92 -3.91 -8.38
N LEU A 111 -2.00 -2.59 -8.51
CA LEU A 111 -0.97 -1.70 -8.01
C LEU A 111 -0.95 -1.82 -6.50
N ASP A 112 -0.02 -2.60 -6.01
CA ASP A 112 0.31 -2.62 -4.61
C ASP A 112 1.10 -1.34 -4.33
N GLY A 113 0.85 -0.65 -3.22
CA GLY A 113 1.51 0.62 -2.87
C GLY A 113 3.00 0.45 -2.52
N ILE A 114 3.65 -0.54 -3.12
CA ILE A 114 4.77 -1.33 -2.61
C ILE A 114 6.09 -1.01 -3.32
N SER A 115 6.07 -0.19 -4.36
CA SER A 115 7.28 0.33 -5.01
C SER A 115 7.99 1.28 -4.05
N CYS A 116 9.13 0.85 -3.51
CA CYS A 116 9.85 1.59 -2.48
C CYS A 116 11.14 2.19 -2.99
N PHE A 117 11.52 3.31 -2.38
CA PHE A 117 12.88 3.83 -2.38
C PHE A 117 13.59 3.41 -1.09
N ASP A 118 14.90 3.23 -1.15
CA ASP A 118 15.73 3.14 0.06
C ASP A 118 15.64 4.45 0.86
N GLU A 119 15.74 4.34 2.19
CA GLU A 119 15.59 5.49 3.10
C GLU A 119 16.61 6.62 2.85
N ALA A 120 17.79 6.32 2.29
CA ALA A 120 18.79 7.32 1.95
C ALA A 120 18.50 8.05 0.63
N THR A 121 17.46 7.65 -0.11
CA THR A 121 17.11 8.26 -1.40
C THR A 121 16.77 9.74 -1.20
N PRO A 122 17.45 10.66 -1.89
CA PRO A 122 17.19 12.08 -1.76
C PRO A 122 15.91 12.47 -2.51
N ILE A 123 15.05 13.23 -1.85
CA ILE A 123 13.88 13.89 -2.45
C ILE A 123 14.08 15.41 -2.46
N HIS A 124 13.46 16.08 -3.42
CA HIS A 124 13.47 17.55 -3.49
C HIS A 124 12.26 18.14 -2.79
N LEU A 125 12.53 19.01 -1.83
CA LEU A 125 11.53 19.88 -1.25
C LEU A 125 11.27 21.08 -2.18
N ALA A 126 10.06 21.62 -2.11
CA ALA A 126 9.66 22.79 -2.89
C ALA A 126 10.46 24.07 -2.55
N ASN A 127 11.15 24.08 -1.40
CA ASN A 127 12.03 25.18 -0.98
C ASN A 127 13.46 25.06 -1.56
N GLY A 128 13.75 24.03 -2.36
CA GLY A 128 15.06 23.77 -2.98
C GLY A 128 16.02 22.91 -2.14
N GLU A 129 15.62 22.49 -0.94
CA GLU A 129 16.40 21.53 -0.15
C GLU A 129 16.26 20.11 -0.71
N ARG A 130 17.35 19.33 -0.63
CA ARG A 130 17.31 17.86 -0.78
C ARG A 130 17.45 17.22 0.59
N ILE A 131 16.52 16.35 0.95
CA ILE A 131 16.58 15.56 2.18
C ILE A 131 16.41 14.08 1.85
N ALA A 132 16.89 13.19 2.73
CA ALA A 132 16.64 11.78 2.59
C ALA A 132 15.15 11.49 2.84
N ILE A 133 14.53 10.61 2.05
CA ILE A 133 13.13 10.22 2.24
C ILE A 133 12.90 9.59 3.62
N GLY A 134 13.90 8.90 4.18
CA GLY A 134 13.87 8.39 5.55
C GLY A 134 13.71 9.48 6.62
N ASP A 135 14.21 10.70 6.37
CA ASP A 135 14.03 11.81 7.32
C ASP A 135 12.60 12.34 7.30
N VAL A 136 11.92 12.28 6.15
CA VAL A 136 10.47 12.54 6.08
C VAL A 136 9.72 11.53 6.93
N VAL A 137 10.03 10.24 6.78
CA VAL A 137 9.37 9.15 7.49
C VAL A 137 9.58 9.28 9.00
N ARG A 138 10.85 9.33 9.44
CA ARG A 138 11.19 9.36 10.88
C ARG A 138 10.68 10.59 11.62
N ASN A 139 10.59 11.72 10.94
CA ASN A 139 10.13 12.98 11.54
C ASN A 139 8.68 13.33 11.18
N ASN A 140 7.97 12.44 10.47
CA ASN A 140 6.60 12.66 9.96
C ASN A 140 6.44 14.02 9.27
N LEU A 141 7.40 14.36 8.39
CA LEU A 141 7.43 15.65 7.73
C LEU A 141 6.31 15.76 6.69
N ARG A 142 5.54 16.84 6.77
CA ARG A 142 4.49 17.18 5.78
C ARG A 142 5.00 18.27 4.85
N SER A 143 6.22 18.12 4.33
CA SER A 143 6.82 19.13 3.47
C SER A 143 6.20 19.11 2.07
N ALA A 144 6.18 20.26 1.42
CA ALA A 144 5.90 20.33 -0.01
C ALA A 144 7.13 19.82 -0.79
N VAL A 145 6.89 19.00 -1.80
CA VAL A 145 7.92 18.36 -2.64
C VAL A 145 7.76 18.75 -4.09
N LEU A 146 8.85 18.71 -4.84
CA LEU A 146 8.80 18.78 -6.29
C LEU A 146 8.31 17.44 -6.84
N THR A 147 7.38 17.50 -7.78
CA THR A 147 6.83 16.35 -8.50
C THR A 147 6.89 16.60 -9.99
N TRP A 148 6.97 15.54 -10.79
CA TRP A 148 6.88 15.64 -12.24
C TRP A 148 5.77 14.73 -12.76
N SER A 149 5.04 15.20 -13.77
CA SER A 149 4.07 14.38 -14.52
C SER A 149 4.23 14.62 -16.03
N PRO A 150 3.93 13.62 -16.87
CA PRO A 150 3.95 13.80 -18.33
C PRO A 150 2.99 14.90 -18.82
N GLU A 151 1.87 15.10 -18.14
CA GLU A 151 0.81 16.01 -18.57
C GLU A 151 1.05 17.46 -18.16
N SER A 152 1.61 17.69 -16.96
CA SER A 152 1.75 19.03 -16.38
C SER A 152 3.19 19.45 -16.10
N GLY A 153 4.16 18.57 -16.36
CA GLY A 153 5.58 18.82 -16.10
C GLY A 153 5.89 18.92 -14.61
N LEU A 154 6.87 19.76 -14.28
CA LEU A 154 7.29 20.01 -12.90
C LEU A 154 6.21 20.78 -12.13
N GLY A 155 5.84 20.26 -10.97
CA GLY A 155 4.87 20.85 -10.06
C GLY A 155 5.29 20.72 -8.60
N VAL A 156 4.45 21.25 -7.71
CA VAL A 156 4.60 21.13 -6.26
C VAL A 156 3.44 20.31 -5.73
N SER A 157 3.76 19.27 -4.96
CA SER A 157 2.78 18.44 -4.26
C SER A 157 3.06 18.43 -2.77
N GLN A 158 2.00 18.23 -1.98
CA GLN A 158 2.12 18.10 -0.54
C GLN A 158 2.27 16.63 -0.17
N ILE A 159 3.23 16.31 0.72
CA ILE A 159 3.26 14.99 1.35
C ILE A 159 2.02 14.88 2.24
N THR A 160 1.10 14.01 1.84
CA THR A 160 -0.18 13.78 2.54
C THR A 160 -0.10 12.61 3.50
N ASP A 161 0.63 11.57 3.10
CA ASP A 161 0.82 10.34 3.85
C ASP A 161 2.23 9.78 3.62
N VAL A 162 2.65 8.88 4.51
CA VAL A 162 3.94 8.19 4.43
C VAL A 162 3.71 6.70 4.69
N HIS A 163 4.20 5.87 3.78
CA HIS A 163 4.09 4.42 3.88
C HIS A 163 5.46 3.80 4.12
N ASP A 164 5.68 3.27 5.32
CA ASP A 164 6.79 2.36 5.60
C ASP A 164 6.34 0.93 5.26
N ASN A 165 6.84 0.40 4.15
CA ASN A 165 6.53 -0.95 3.69
C ASN A 165 7.43 -2.02 4.32
N GLY A 166 8.17 -1.68 5.38
CA GLY A 166 9.02 -2.59 6.13
C GLY A 166 10.25 -3.07 5.36
N PRO A 167 10.97 -4.07 5.91
CA PRO A 167 12.16 -4.63 5.28
C PRO A 167 11.82 -5.32 3.94
N ARG A 168 12.63 -5.04 2.92
CA ARG A 168 12.54 -5.66 1.59
C ARG A 168 13.85 -6.33 1.24
N GLU A 169 13.78 -7.40 0.43
CA GLU A 169 14.96 -8.17 0.01
C GLU A 169 15.28 -7.98 -1.49
N ASP A 170 14.34 -7.50 -2.28
CA ASP A 170 14.41 -7.42 -3.74
C ASP A 170 14.94 -6.07 -4.25
N TRP A 171 16.12 -5.67 -3.80
CA TRP A 171 16.71 -4.38 -4.16
C TRP A 171 17.47 -4.42 -5.49
N VAL A 172 17.20 -3.42 -6.33
CA VAL A 172 17.94 -3.10 -7.56
C VAL A 172 18.64 -1.75 -7.38
N ARG A 173 19.94 -1.71 -7.70
CA ARG A 173 20.71 -0.46 -7.74
C ARG A 173 20.75 0.06 -9.16
N LEU A 174 20.17 1.23 -9.37
CA LEU A 174 20.31 2.01 -10.59
C LEU A 174 21.50 2.95 -10.44
N THR A 175 22.29 3.10 -11.51
CA THR A 175 23.36 4.09 -11.60
C THR A 175 22.96 5.09 -12.68
N LEU A 176 22.86 6.37 -12.31
CA LEU A 176 22.52 7.46 -13.21
C LEU A 176 23.74 7.93 -14.00
N GLU A 177 23.52 8.74 -15.04
CA GLU A 177 24.60 9.24 -15.91
C GLU A 177 25.62 10.11 -15.15
N ASP A 178 25.17 10.84 -14.14
CA ASP A 178 26.04 11.65 -13.27
C ASP A 178 26.87 10.81 -12.27
N GLY A 179 26.71 9.48 -12.30
CA GLY A 179 27.38 8.53 -11.42
C GLY A 179 26.72 8.35 -10.06
N SER A 180 25.65 9.08 -9.77
CA SER A 180 24.84 8.85 -8.57
C SER A 180 24.08 7.53 -8.68
N THR A 181 23.61 7.02 -7.54
CA THR A 181 22.91 5.74 -7.49
C THR A 181 21.62 5.85 -6.73
N ILE A 182 20.60 5.13 -7.19
CA ILE A 182 19.31 5.00 -6.52
C ILE A 182 19.12 3.52 -6.21
N LEU A 183 18.73 3.21 -4.98
CA LEU A 183 18.40 1.86 -4.55
C LEU A 183 16.88 1.76 -4.38
N VAL A 184 16.25 0.83 -5.10
CA VAL A 184 14.79 0.68 -5.19
C VAL A 184 14.40 -0.79 -5.20
N THR A 185 13.13 -1.09 -4.91
CA THR A 185 12.59 -2.44 -5.14
C THR A 185 12.54 -2.77 -6.63
N SER A 186 12.63 -4.05 -6.97
CA SER A 186 12.76 -4.52 -8.35
C SER A 186 11.57 -4.15 -9.26
N ASP A 187 10.41 -3.94 -8.64
CA ASP A 187 9.14 -3.58 -9.24
C ASP A 187 8.88 -2.06 -9.29
N HIS A 188 9.80 -1.24 -8.75
CA HIS A 188 9.61 0.21 -8.73
C HIS A 188 9.54 0.78 -10.15
N LEU A 189 8.44 1.46 -10.47
CA LEU A 189 8.21 1.99 -11.82
C LEU A 189 8.91 3.34 -12.02
N PHE A 190 9.67 3.45 -13.11
CA PHE A 190 10.23 4.71 -13.59
C PHE A 190 9.57 5.09 -14.90
N TYR A 191 9.29 6.38 -15.08
CA TYR A 191 8.81 6.87 -16.37
C TYR A 191 10.00 7.06 -17.32
N VAL A 192 10.04 6.23 -18.36
CA VAL A 192 11.05 6.25 -19.41
C VAL A 192 10.48 6.90 -20.65
N LYS A 193 11.23 7.85 -21.22
CA LYS A 193 10.82 8.54 -22.44
C LYS A 193 10.51 7.54 -23.55
N ASP A 194 9.39 7.75 -24.24
CA ASP A 194 8.87 6.90 -25.33
C ASP A 194 8.50 5.45 -24.95
N LYS A 195 8.72 5.02 -23.71
CA LYS A 195 8.41 3.67 -23.20
C LYS A 195 7.35 3.65 -22.10
N GLY A 196 7.09 4.79 -21.47
CA GLY A 196 6.13 4.89 -20.37
C GLY A 196 6.70 4.36 -19.07
N TRP A 197 5.84 3.78 -18.21
CA TRP A 197 6.25 3.25 -16.92
C TRP A 197 6.95 1.88 -17.09
N VAL A 198 8.20 1.79 -16.66
CA VAL A 198 9.05 0.60 -16.76
C VAL A 198 9.56 0.19 -15.37
N PRO A 199 9.46 -1.09 -14.97
CA PRO A 199 10.02 -1.57 -13.70
C PRO A 199 11.53 -1.43 -13.62
N ALA A 200 12.05 -1.13 -12.43
CA ALA A 200 13.48 -0.90 -12.19
C ALA A 200 14.38 -2.04 -12.67
N LYS A 201 13.95 -3.29 -12.48
CA LYS A 201 14.70 -4.49 -12.93
C LYS A 201 14.88 -4.58 -14.45
N ASP A 202 14.02 -3.90 -15.22
CA ASP A 202 13.99 -3.96 -16.67
C ASP A 202 14.66 -2.74 -17.33
N LEU A 203 15.19 -1.80 -16.53
CA LEU A 203 15.90 -0.62 -17.01
C LEU A 203 17.34 -0.95 -17.40
N LEU A 204 17.70 -0.67 -18.66
CA LEU A 204 19.05 -0.85 -19.19
C LEU A 204 19.42 0.31 -20.14
N GLY A 205 20.23 1.27 -19.68
CA GLY A 205 20.73 2.36 -20.52
C GLY A 205 19.63 3.24 -21.10
N GLU A 206 18.61 3.55 -20.30
CA GLU A 206 17.41 4.30 -20.68
C GLU A 206 17.44 5.74 -20.14
N ASP A 207 16.84 6.68 -20.87
CA ASP A 207 16.60 8.05 -20.39
C ASP A 207 15.43 8.04 -19.38
N ILE A 208 15.77 8.05 -18.08
CA ILE A 208 14.80 8.19 -16.99
C ILE A 208 14.50 9.68 -16.81
N ILE A 209 13.24 10.08 -16.91
CA ILE A 209 12.88 11.49 -16.68
C ILE A 209 12.78 11.74 -15.17
N THR A 210 13.60 12.66 -14.66
CA THR A 210 13.57 13.11 -13.27
C THR A 210 13.15 14.58 -13.21
N PRO A 211 12.68 15.09 -12.04
CA PRO A 211 12.28 16.50 -11.92
C PRO A 211 13.35 17.54 -12.31
N ASP A 212 14.62 17.12 -12.38
CA ASP A 212 15.76 17.98 -12.69
C ASP A 212 16.12 18.03 -14.20
N GLU A 213 15.45 17.23 -15.05
CA GLU A 213 15.67 17.12 -16.51
C GLU A 213 14.37 17.28 -17.33
#